data_AF-A0A2E3RS73-F1
#
_entry.id   AF-A0A2E3RS73-F1
#
_cell.length_a   1.000
_cell.length_b   1.000
_cell.length_c   1.000
_cell.angle_alpha   90.00
_cell.angle_beta   90.00
_cell.angle_gamma   90.00
#
_symmetry.space_group_name_H-M   'P 1'
#
loop_
_entity.id
_entity.type
_entity.pdbx_description
1 polymer ?
#
loop_
_entity_poly.entity_id
_entity_poly.type
_entity_poly.pdbx_seq_one_letter_code
_entity_poly.pdbx_strand_id
1 'polypeptide(L)'
;MTSGDRKQQRPEDVPSINLPPDDSDILDLLIEHGFNEDAIGQLPVEKQRRLDVLLEHFRRLDSYPVENPPDELVENLLGRLQVQEQKHQGPATPQKHVALSAEDAEVLDALIESGFDSPASGQEKERADAIVQALDMLQHYPVEDPSDELINATLARIDREQQRQDEAMNIQNRTAPARRRYRMPDMIAVAATIFLAIGIIWPVASMVRSMSLKNQSQQRLRMAHAGIIDYANDHDSLIPMTNDLQQAIGSSWNQYKHSSNLDPLIESNYCELANLTCPGCPQGHRFSYRVPLGLQESVTRLRPDTIILASRSPMAAPMHSESATIFQPVGSTNSRSHGGNGQNVIMIDGAILWMDTPIMGTREGHQDNIWLPPDAGNGTLPDTVGLQKHQRDNFLAN
;
A
#
# COMPACT_ATOMS: atom_id res chain seq x y z
N MET A 1 -16.60 -48.82 -37.27
CA MET A 1 -15.83 -47.55 -37.36
C MET A 1 -16.17 -46.72 -36.13
N THR A 2 -15.18 -46.63 -35.23
CA THR A 2 -14.92 -45.61 -34.20
C THR A 2 -16.07 -45.12 -33.31
N SER A 3 -16.28 -45.80 -32.19
CA SER A 3 -16.74 -45.18 -30.93
C SER A 3 -15.51 -44.90 -30.08
N GLY A 4 -15.21 -43.62 -29.82
CA GLY A 4 -14.02 -43.17 -29.11
C GLY A 4 -14.34 -42.86 -27.65
N ASP A 5 -13.88 -43.75 -26.76
CA ASP A 5 -13.81 -43.54 -25.31
C ASP A 5 -12.88 -42.36 -24.98
N ARG A 6 -13.44 -41.24 -24.54
CA ARG A 6 -12.69 -40.11 -23.98
C ARG A 6 -12.64 -40.26 -22.47
N LYS A 7 -11.60 -40.94 -21.97
CA LYS A 7 -11.27 -40.98 -20.54
C LYS A 7 -11.02 -39.55 -20.04
N GLN A 8 -11.81 -39.13 -19.05
CA GLN A 8 -11.52 -37.96 -18.23
C GLN A 8 -10.21 -38.21 -17.47
N GLN A 9 -9.15 -37.48 -17.84
CA GLN A 9 -7.92 -37.41 -17.06
C GLN A 9 -8.20 -36.66 -15.77
N ARG A 10 -7.93 -37.33 -14.65
CA ARG A 10 -7.95 -36.79 -13.29
C ARG A 10 -6.76 -35.81 -13.15
N PRO A 11 -6.90 -34.65 -12.50
CA PRO A 11 -5.76 -33.79 -12.22
C PRO A 11 -4.93 -34.44 -11.10
N GLU A 12 -3.86 -35.13 -11.47
CA GLU A 12 -2.84 -35.59 -10.53
C GLU A 12 -1.69 -34.57 -10.51
N ASP A 13 -1.21 -34.30 -9.29
CA ASP A 13 0.00 -33.57 -8.91
C ASP A 13 0.05 -32.05 -9.18
N VAL A 14 -0.63 -31.29 -8.31
CA VAL A 14 -0.12 -29.95 -7.92
C VAL A 14 0.93 -30.20 -6.84
N PRO A 15 2.23 -29.93 -7.09
CA PRO A 15 3.25 -30.09 -6.07
C PRO A 15 2.93 -29.19 -4.89
N SER A 16 2.85 -29.76 -3.69
CA SER A 16 2.80 -28.97 -2.45
C SER A 16 4.07 -28.13 -2.39
N ILE A 17 3.96 -26.83 -2.64
CA ILE A 17 5.05 -25.88 -2.47
C ILE A 17 5.24 -25.69 -0.97
N ASN A 18 5.92 -26.64 -0.34
CA ASN A 18 6.49 -26.40 0.98
C ASN A 18 7.71 -25.51 0.76
N LEU A 19 7.62 -24.26 1.22
CA LEU A 19 8.77 -23.40 1.35
C LEU A 19 9.82 -24.13 2.21
N PRO A 20 11.10 -24.14 1.80
CA PRO A 20 12.19 -24.58 2.65
C PRO A 20 12.08 -23.89 4.03
N PRO A 21 12.36 -24.58 5.15
CA PRO A 21 12.24 -24.00 6.49
C PRO A 21 13.00 -22.67 6.63
N ASP A 22 14.18 -22.58 6.01
CA ASP A 22 15.01 -21.37 6.03
C ASP A 22 14.37 -20.17 5.32
N ASP A 23 13.52 -20.42 4.30
CA ASP A 23 12.82 -19.36 3.57
C ASP A 23 11.60 -18.86 4.36
N SER A 24 11.00 -19.73 5.18
CA SER A 24 9.92 -19.35 6.11
C SER A 24 10.42 -18.39 7.19
N ASP A 25 11.57 -18.70 7.81
CA ASP A 25 12.17 -17.83 8.83
C ASP A 25 12.51 -16.44 8.30
N ILE A 26 12.99 -16.37 7.05
CA ILE A 26 13.33 -15.10 6.38
C ILE A 26 12.06 -14.33 6.02
N LEU A 27 11.00 -15.03 5.61
CA LEU A 27 9.69 -14.43 5.34
C LEU A 27 9.07 -13.83 6.60
N ASP A 28 9.13 -14.54 7.73
CA ASP A 28 8.62 -14.04 9.00
C ASP A 28 9.38 -12.78 9.45
N LEU A 29 10.72 -12.78 9.30
CA LEU A 29 11.55 -11.60 9.56
C LEU A 29 11.21 -10.42 8.65
N LEU A 30 10.98 -10.67 7.37
CA LEU A 30 10.52 -9.65 6.41
C LEU A 30 9.17 -9.08 6.81
N ILE A 31 8.21 -9.92 7.21
CA ILE A 31 6.89 -9.49 7.65
C ILE A 31 6.99 -8.64 8.91
N GLU A 32 7.77 -9.08 9.90
CA GLU A 32 7.97 -8.36 11.17
C GLU A 32 8.58 -6.96 10.94
N HIS A 33 9.45 -6.81 9.94
CA HIS A 33 10.12 -5.55 9.61
C HIS A 33 9.45 -4.80 8.44
N GLY A 34 8.22 -5.17 8.06
CA GLY A 34 7.46 -4.48 7.02
C GLY A 34 8.12 -4.49 5.64
N PHE A 35 8.84 -5.56 5.31
CA PHE A 35 9.65 -5.74 4.09
C PHE A 35 10.75 -4.69 3.90
N ASN A 36 11.19 -4.06 4.99
CA ASN A 36 12.33 -3.13 4.96
C ASN A 36 13.65 -3.90 5.05
N GLU A 37 14.33 -4.03 3.91
CA GLU A 37 15.63 -4.71 3.78
C GLU A 37 16.68 -4.12 4.73
N ASP A 38 16.69 -2.80 4.91
CA ASP A 38 17.66 -2.09 5.76
C ASP A 38 17.40 -2.30 7.26
N ALA A 39 16.16 -2.67 7.63
CA ALA A 39 15.78 -2.93 9.02
C ALA A 39 16.13 -4.35 9.48
N ILE A 40 16.34 -5.25 8.53
CA ILE A 40 16.85 -6.59 8.79
C ILE A 40 18.37 -6.45 8.95
N GLY A 41 18.84 -6.41 10.20
CA GLY A 41 20.27 -6.30 10.51
C GLY A 41 21.13 -7.37 9.81
N GLN A 42 22.47 -7.28 9.89
CA GLN A 42 23.37 -8.18 9.18
C GLN A 42 23.07 -9.67 9.46
N LEU A 43 22.33 -10.29 8.55
CA LEU A 43 22.08 -11.72 8.54
C LEU A 43 23.37 -12.47 8.17
N PRO A 44 23.52 -13.73 8.61
CA PRO A 44 24.58 -14.59 8.08
C PRO A 44 24.53 -14.62 6.55
N VAL A 45 25.70 -14.62 5.90
CA VAL A 45 25.87 -14.53 4.43
C VAL A 45 24.96 -15.50 3.66
N GLU A 46 24.72 -16.69 4.21
CA GLU A 46 23.86 -17.71 3.62
C GLU A 46 22.36 -17.32 3.62
N LYS A 47 21.88 -16.69 4.71
CA LYS A 47 20.51 -16.16 4.79
C LYS A 47 20.34 -14.90 3.95
N GLN A 48 21.38 -14.07 3.84
CA GLN A 48 21.36 -12.87 2.99
C GLN A 48 21.18 -13.24 1.51
N ARG A 49 21.88 -14.27 1.03
CA ARG A 49 21.72 -14.76 -0.34
C ARG A 49 20.30 -15.27 -0.62
N ARG A 50 19.64 -15.90 0.36
CA ARG A 50 18.25 -16.37 0.23
C ARG A 50 17.25 -15.21 0.27
N LEU A 51 17.49 -14.23 1.14
CA LEU A 51 16.73 -12.98 1.19
C LEU A 51 16.75 -12.28 -0.18
N ASP A 52 17.93 -12.16 -0.81
CA ASP A 52 18.06 -11.57 -2.15
C ASP A 52 17.20 -12.30 -3.20
N VAL A 53 17.19 -13.64 -3.16
CA VAL A 53 16.41 -14.47 -4.09
C VAL A 53 14.90 -14.29 -3.87
N LEU A 54 14.45 -14.24 -2.62
CA LEU A 54 13.05 -14.00 -2.26
C LEU A 54 12.61 -12.60 -2.69
N LEU A 55 13.41 -11.58 -2.41
CA LEU A 55 13.13 -10.19 -2.82
C LEU A 55 13.10 -10.06 -4.34
N GLU A 56 13.97 -10.76 -5.08
CA GLU A 56 13.92 -10.83 -6.54
C GLU A 56 12.64 -11.49 -7.05
N HIS A 57 12.17 -12.58 -6.41
CA HIS A 57 10.89 -13.20 -6.76
C HIS A 57 9.70 -12.27 -6.50
N PHE A 58 9.71 -11.53 -5.38
CA PHE A 58 8.69 -10.53 -5.09
C PHE A 58 8.73 -9.36 -6.07
N ARG A 59 9.92 -8.85 -6.41
CA ARG A 59 10.07 -7.81 -7.45
C ARG A 59 9.54 -8.28 -8.80
N ARG A 60 9.75 -9.56 -9.15
CA ARG A 60 9.20 -10.15 -10.39
C ARG A 60 7.67 -10.23 -10.37
N LEU A 61 7.09 -10.62 -9.24
CA LEU A 61 5.63 -10.62 -9.03
C LEU A 61 5.05 -9.21 -9.11
N ASP A 62 5.73 -8.20 -8.55
CA ASP A 62 5.33 -6.79 -8.65
C ASP A 62 5.50 -6.22 -10.06
N SER A 63 6.48 -6.73 -10.82
CA SER A 63 6.73 -6.32 -12.20
C SER A 63 5.83 -7.01 -13.22
N TYR A 64 4.98 -7.96 -12.80
CA TYR A 64 3.98 -8.54 -13.68
C TYR A 64 2.95 -7.44 -13.99
N PRO A 65 2.84 -6.99 -15.24
CA PRO A 65 1.81 -6.03 -15.59
C PRO A 65 0.47 -6.73 -15.39
N VAL A 66 -0.28 -6.30 -14.36
CA VAL A 66 -1.71 -6.61 -14.27
C VAL A 66 -2.40 -5.76 -15.33
N GLU A 67 -2.17 -6.09 -16.60
CA GLU A 67 -3.00 -5.60 -17.69
C GLU A 67 -4.36 -6.28 -17.53
N ASN A 68 -5.30 -5.55 -16.90
CA ASN A 68 -6.68 -5.94 -16.62
C ASN A 68 -6.81 -7.21 -15.76
N PRO A 69 -6.95 -7.12 -14.43
CA PRO A 69 -7.60 -8.22 -13.72
C PRO A 69 -9.01 -8.30 -14.33
N PRO A 70 -9.44 -9.43 -14.92
CA PRO A 70 -10.75 -9.50 -15.54
C PRO A 70 -11.79 -9.16 -14.47
N ASP A 71 -12.61 -8.14 -14.71
CA ASP A 71 -13.68 -7.69 -13.79
C ASP A 71 -14.54 -8.87 -13.30
N GLU A 72 -14.64 -9.92 -14.12
CA GLU A 72 -15.24 -11.21 -13.77
C GLU A 72 -14.71 -11.88 -12.50
N LEU A 73 -13.43 -11.74 -12.14
CA LEU A 73 -12.85 -12.38 -10.96
C LEU A 73 -13.25 -11.65 -9.68
N VAL A 74 -13.23 -10.32 -9.69
CA VAL A 74 -13.65 -9.48 -8.56
C VAL A 74 -15.17 -9.57 -8.39
N GLU A 75 -15.94 -9.53 -9.47
CA GLU A 75 -17.39 -9.73 -9.44
C GLU A 75 -17.79 -11.16 -9.03
N ASN A 76 -17.07 -12.20 -9.46
CA ASN A 76 -17.34 -13.57 -8.98
C ASN A 76 -17.06 -13.73 -7.48
N LEU A 77 -16.03 -13.06 -6.96
CA LEU A 77 -15.67 -13.16 -5.54
C LEU A 77 -16.67 -12.40 -4.67
N LEU A 78 -17.05 -11.19 -5.06
CA LEU A 78 -18.11 -10.40 -4.41
C LEU A 78 -19.48 -11.11 -4.50
N GLY A 79 -19.82 -11.66 -5.67
CA GLY A 79 -21.06 -12.41 -5.86
C GLY A 79 -21.10 -13.69 -5.01
N ARG A 80 -19.98 -14.40 -4.85
CA ARG A 80 -19.91 -15.58 -3.97
C ARG A 80 -20.03 -15.23 -2.49
N LEU A 81 -19.48 -14.10 -2.05
CA LEU A 81 -19.62 -13.62 -0.68
C LEU A 81 -21.06 -13.22 -0.37
N GLN A 82 -21.74 -12.51 -1.27
CA GLN A 82 -23.16 -12.16 -1.10
C GLN A 82 -24.09 -13.38 -1.10
N VAL A 83 -23.83 -14.38 -1.95
CA VAL A 83 -24.59 -15.64 -1.96
C VAL A 83 -24.35 -16.45 -0.68
N GLN A 84 -23.17 -16.32 -0.07
CA GLN A 84 -22.83 -16.98 1.20
C GLN A 84 -23.47 -16.28 2.41
N GLU A 85 -23.58 -14.95 2.39
CA GLU A 85 -24.35 -14.17 3.38
C GLU A 85 -25.85 -14.48 3.30
N GLN A 86 -26.41 -14.56 2.09
CA GLN A 86 -27.83 -14.90 1.90
C GLN A 86 -28.17 -16.34 2.33
N LYS A 87 -27.22 -17.28 2.22
CA LYS A 87 -27.43 -18.67 2.69
C LYS A 87 -27.49 -18.80 4.21
N HIS A 88 -27.00 -17.83 4.96
CA HIS A 88 -27.07 -17.80 6.43
C HIS A 88 -28.29 -17.05 6.98
N GLN A 89 -29.06 -16.37 6.14
CA GLN A 89 -30.31 -15.73 6.53
C GLN A 89 -31.49 -16.61 6.12
N GLY A 90 -32.00 -17.41 7.05
CA GLY A 90 -33.33 -18.01 6.93
C GLY A 90 -34.42 -16.92 6.83
N PRO A 91 -35.66 -17.27 6.43
CA PRO A 91 -36.70 -16.29 6.11
C PRO A 91 -37.07 -15.47 7.36
N ALA A 92 -36.54 -14.26 7.45
CA ALA A 92 -36.81 -13.32 8.53
C ALA A 92 -38.19 -12.71 8.33
N THR A 93 -39.10 -13.00 9.27
CA THR A 93 -40.27 -12.15 9.50
C THR A 93 -39.72 -10.80 10.00
N PRO A 94 -40.18 -9.63 9.49
CA PRO A 94 -39.61 -8.35 9.87
C PRO A 94 -40.00 -8.02 11.31
N GLN A 95 -39.16 -8.44 12.26
CA GLN A 95 -39.20 -7.90 13.62
C GLN A 95 -38.62 -6.49 13.54
N LYS A 96 -39.46 -5.53 13.92
CA LYS A 96 -39.10 -4.12 14.04
C LYS A 96 -38.09 -4.03 15.20
N HIS A 97 -36.80 -4.01 14.90
CA HIS A 97 -35.76 -3.78 15.90
C HIS A 97 -35.96 -2.37 16.47
N VAL A 98 -36.39 -2.30 17.73
CA VAL A 98 -36.40 -1.04 18.49
C VAL A 98 -34.95 -0.79 18.90
N ALA A 99 -34.29 0.16 18.24
CA ALA A 99 -32.95 0.59 18.59
C ALA A 99 -33.03 1.65 19.70
N LEU A 100 -32.13 1.54 20.69
CA LEU A 100 -31.94 2.58 21.70
C LEU A 100 -31.40 3.86 21.04
N SER A 101 -31.72 5.02 21.60
CA SER A 101 -31.01 6.25 21.24
C SER A 101 -29.55 6.15 21.70
N ALA A 102 -28.65 6.90 21.06
CA ALA A 102 -27.23 6.90 21.43
C ALA A 102 -27.04 7.31 22.90
N GLU A 103 -27.84 8.27 23.36
CA GLU A 103 -27.83 8.77 24.72
C GLU A 103 -28.37 7.75 25.74
N ASP A 104 -29.39 6.97 25.38
CA ASP A 104 -29.92 5.92 26.28
C ASP A 104 -28.98 4.70 26.36
N ALA A 105 -28.22 4.43 25.30
CA ALA A 105 -27.20 3.37 25.30
C ALA A 105 -26.05 3.69 26.27
N GLU A 106 -25.55 4.93 26.25
CA GLU A 106 -24.49 5.37 27.16
C GLU A 106 -24.94 5.36 28.63
N VAL A 107 -26.19 5.75 28.90
CA VAL A 107 -26.79 5.68 30.25
C VAL A 107 -27.00 4.23 30.71
N LEU A 108 -27.38 3.33 29.80
CA LEU A 108 -27.52 1.90 30.12
C LEU A 108 -26.18 1.26 30.49
N ASP A 109 -25.12 1.56 29.73
CA ASP A 109 -23.77 1.05 30.03
C ASP A 109 -23.28 1.55 31.40
N ALA A 110 -23.49 2.83 31.71
CA ALA A 110 -23.16 3.40 33.03
C ALA A 110 -23.97 2.76 34.18
N LEU A 111 -25.24 2.41 33.94
CA LEU A 111 -26.06 1.67 34.91
C LEU A 111 -25.51 0.24 35.13
N ILE A 112 -25.08 -0.45 34.07
CA ILE A 112 -24.51 -1.80 34.20
C ILE A 112 -23.22 -1.76 35.02
N GLU A 113 -22.33 -0.79 34.75
CA GLU A 113 -21.08 -0.62 35.48
C GLU A 113 -21.29 -0.29 36.96
N SER A 114 -22.36 0.43 37.29
CA SER A 114 -22.73 0.79 38.66
C SER A 114 -23.62 -0.24 39.37
N GLY A 115 -23.91 -1.39 38.75
CA GLY A 115 -24.75 -2.42 39.35
C GLY A 115 -26.23 -2.08 39.42
N PHE A 116 -26.71 -1.24 38.50
CA PHE A 116 -28.07 -0.70 38.39
C PHE A 116 -28.46 0.34 39.45
N ASP A 117 -27.47 0.98 40.08
CA ASP A 117 -27.71 2.11 40.98
C ASP A 117 -27.94 3.40 40.20
N SER A 118 -29.12 4.00 40.34
CA SER A 118 -29.48 5.25 39.65
C SER A 118 -28.64 6.44 40.14
N PRO A 119 -28.14 7.31 39.24
CA PRO A 119 -27.30 8.46 39.60
C PRO A 119 -28.04 9.48 40.49
N ALA A 120 -27.30 10.23 41.30
CA ALA A 120 -27.86 11.02 42.39
C ALA A 120 -28.83 12.15 41.94
N SER A 121 -28.55 12.83 40.82
CA SER A 121 -29.40 13.92 40.28
C SER A 121 -29.03 14.31 38.84
N GLY A 122 -30.00 14.76 38.04
CA GLY A 122 -29.77 15.34 36.72
C GLY A 122 -30.66 14.72 35.63
N GLN A 123 -30.45 15.15 34.38
CA GLN A 123 -31.18 14.63 33.22
C GLN A 123 -30.86 13.13 32.93
N GLU A 124 -29.67 12.68 33.35
CA GLU A 124 -29.25 11.27 33.31
C GLU A 124 -30.05 10.40 34.30
N LYS A 125 -30.46 10.96 35.44
CA LYS A 125 -31.28 10.25 36.43
C LYS A 125 -32.65 9.91 35.90
N GLU A 126 -33.31 10.86 35.23
CA GLU A 126 -34.63 10.62 34.64
C GLU A 126 -34.60 9.51 33.57
N ARG A 127 -33.52 9.47 32.77
CA ARG A 127 -33.30 8.40 31.78
C ARG A 127 -32.97 7.07 32.44
N ALA A 128 -32.08 7.07 33.43
CA ALA A 128 -31.71 5.88 34.19
C ALA A 128 -32.93 5.25 34.89
N ASP A 129 -33.76 6.06 35.55
CA ASP A 129 -34.98 5.63 36.21
C ASP A 129 -35.98 5.02 35.22
N ALA A 130 -36.10 5.60 34.02
CA ALA A 130 -36.96 5.06 32.95
C ALA A 130 -36.45 3.70 32.42
N ILE A 131 -35.13 3.55 32.25
CA ILE A 131 -34.50 2.29 31.84
C ILE A 131 -34.70 1.22 32.91
N VAL A 132 -34.45 1.55 34.19
CA VAL A 132 -34.67 0.63 35.32
C VAL A 132 -36.14 0.22 35.40
N GLN A 133 -37.08 1.15 35.21
CA GLN A 133 -38.51 0.83 35.17
C GLN A 133 -38.87 -0.11 34.02
N ALA A 134 -38.27 0.07 32.84
CA ALA A 134 -38.46 -0.83 31.70
C ALA A 134 -37.88 -2.23 31.95
N LEU A 135 -36.72 -2.31 32.62
CA LEU A 135 -36.11 -3.59 33.04
C LEU A 135 -36.90 -4.26 34.17
N ASP A 136 -37.52 -3.50 35.07
CA ASP A 136 -38.40 -4.02 36.13
C ASP A 136 -39.65 -4.71 35.55
N MET A 137 -40.13 -4.26 34.39
CA MET A 137 -41.20 -4.96 33.66
C MET A 137 -40.79 -6.37 33.20
N LEU A 138 -39.49 -6.63 32.98
CA LEU A 138 -38.99 -7.98 32.68
C LEU A 138 -38.99 -8.88 33.91
N GLN A 139 -38.83 -8.34 35.12
CA GLN A 139 -38.89 -9.12 36.36
C GLN A 139 -40.29 -9.66 36.65
N HIS A 140 -41.31 -8.95 36.18
CA HIS A 140 -42.71 -9.33 36.34
C HIS A 140 -43.25 -10.18 35.19
N TYR A 141 -42.41 -10.55 34.22
CA TYR A 141 -42.81 -11.46 33.17
C TYR A 141 -43.04 -12.85 33.79
N PRO A 142 -44.25 -13.43 33.70
CA PRO A 142 -44.52 -14.75 34.25
C PRO A 142 -43.72 -15.76 33.42
N VAL A 143 -42.56 -16.15 33.93
CA VAL A 143 -41.80 -17.27 33.40
C VAL A 143 -42.44 -18.53 33.97
N GLU A 144 -43.05 -19.34 33.11
CA GLU A 144 -43.44 -20.70 33.50
C GLU A 144 -42.17 -21.44 33.94
N ASP A 145 -42.24 -22.14 35.09
CA ASP A 145 -41.11 -22.95 35.53
C ASP A 145 -40.73 -23.91 34.39
N PRO A 146 -39.46 -23.90 33.95
CA PRO A 146 -39.04 -24.75 32.85
C PRO A 146 -39.33 -26.20 33.21
N SER A 147 -39.81 -26.98 32.23
CA SER A 147 -40.12 -28.39 32.49
C SER A 147 -38.87 -29.12 33.02
N ASP A 148 -39.07 -30.05 33.95
CA ASP A 148 -37.98 -30.86 34.51
C ASP A 148 -37.19 -31.57 33.39
N GLU A 149 -37.81 -31.88 32.27
CA GLU A 149 -37.15 -32.45 31.08
C GLU A 149 -36.16 -31.47 30.44
N LEU A 150 -36.49 -30.18 30.32
CA LEU A 150 -35.57 -29.16 29.80
C LEU A 150 -34.42 -28.90 30.77
N ILE A 151 -34.70 -28.87 32.08
CA ILE A 151 -33.66 -28.75 33.11
C ILE A 151 -32.71 -29.93 33.01
N ASN A 152 -33.23 -31.16 33.00
CA ASN A 152 -32.43 -32.38 32.90
C ASN A 152 -31.67 -32.48 31.58
N ALA A 153 -32.28 -32.08 30.45
CA ALA A 153 -31.60 -32.05 29.15
C ALA A 153 -30.46 -31.02 29.12
N THR A 154 -30.64 -29.89 29.79
CA THR A 154 -29.63 -28.83 29.88
C THR A 154 -28.49 -29.24 30.81
N LEU A 155 -28.79 -29.80 31.99
CA LEU A 155 -27.78 -30.35 32.90
C LEU A 155 -27.00 -31.49 32.23
N ALA A 156 -27.69 -32.41 31.56
CA ALA A 156 -27.04 -33.49 30.80
C ALA A 156 -26.19 -32.98 29.62
N ARG A 157 -26.44 -31.77 29.12
CA ARG A 157 -25.62 -31.12 28.09
C ARG A 157 -24.40 -30.43 28.71
N ILE A 158 -24.56 -29.80 29.86
CA ILE A 158 -23.47 -29.20 30.63
C ILE A 158 -22.49 -30.28 31.10
N ASP A 159 -22.98 -31.38 31.67
CA ASP A 159 -22.16 -32.51 32.11
C ASP A 159 -21.34 -33.10 30.95
N ARG A 160 -21.95 -33.22 29.76
CA ARG A 160 -21.25 -33.69 28.56
C ARG A 160 -20.13 -32.74 28.12
N GLU A 161 -20.33 -31.44 28.26
CA GLU A 161 -19.31 -30.45 27.89
C GLU A 161 -18.19 -30.36 28.94
N GLN A 162 -18.53 -30.48 30.23
CA GLN A 162 -17.54 -30.58 31.31
C GLN A 162 -16.69 -31.84 31.18
N GLN A 163 -17.30 -33.00 30.91
CA GLN A 163 -16.55 -34.23 30.63
C GLN A 163 -15.60 -34.07 29.45
N ARG A 164 -16.03 -33.38 28.38
CA ARG A 164 -15.17 -33.09 27.23
C ARG A 164 -13.98 -32.20 27.61
N GLN A 165 -14.18 -31.19 28.47
CA GLN A 165 -13.11 -30.34 28.96
C GLN A 165 -12.12 -31.11 29.84
N ASP A 166 -12.62 -31.96 30.75
CA ASP A 166 -11.78 -32.80 31.61
C ASP A 166 -10.97 -33.82 30.79
N GLU A 167 -11.58 -34.41 29.77
CA GLU A 167 -10.90 -35.29 28.82
C GLU A 167 -9.85 -34.56 27.96
N ALA A 168 -10.07 -33.28 27.66
CA ALA A 168 -9.10 -32.44 26.95
C ALA A 168 -7.90 -32.05 27.84
N MET A 169 -8.13 -31.90 29.15
CA MET A 169 -7.11 -31.54 30.14
C MET A 169 -6.26 -32.73 30.60
N ASN A 170 -6.76 -33.96 30.46
CA ASN A 170 -6.07 -35.17 30.92
C ASN A 170 -5.22 -35.82 29.80
N ILE A 171 -4.08 -35.20 29.49
CA ILE A 171 -3.14 -35.63 28.43
C ILE A 171 -2.35 -36.90 28.81
N GLN A 172 -2.35 -37.31 30.09
CA GLN A 172 -1.42 -38.29 30.63
C GLN A 172 -1.77 -39.78 30.40
N ASN A 173 -2.91 -40.12 29.81
CA ASN A 173 -3.30 -41.53 29.59
C ASN A 173 -3.86 -41.84 28.18
N ARG A 174 -3.35 -41.18 27.12
CA ARG A 174 -3.59 -41.62 25.74
C ARG A 174 -2.46 -42.52 25.21
N THR A 175 -2.28 -43.69 25.83
CA THR A 175 -1.63 -44.83 25.16
C THR A 175 -2.68 -45.64 24.40
N ALA A 176 -3.05 -45.17 23.23
CA ALA A 176 -3.67 -45.98 22.19
C ALA A 176 -2.90 -45.73 20.88
N PRO A 177 -2.50 -46.77 20.13
CA PRO A 177 -1.82 -46.57 18.85
C PRO A 177 -2.86 -46.05 17.85
N ALA A 178 -2.99 -44.74 17.77
CA ALA A 178 -3.75 -44.09 16.72
C ALA A 178 -3.02 -44.35 15.40
N ARG A 179 -3.50 -45.33 14.63
CA ARG A 179 -3.32 -45.30 13.18
C ARG A 179 -3.85 -43.94 12.71
N ARG A 180 -2.94 -42.99 12.48
CA ARG A 180 -3.20 -41.69 11.85
C ARG A 180 -3.81 -41.95 10.47
N ARG A 181 -5.13 -42.11 10.45
CA ARG A 181 -5.91 -41.88 9.23
C ARG A 181 -5.98 -40.36 9.10
N TYR A 182 -5.06 -39.80 8.32
CA TYR A 182 -5.17 -38.43 7.84
C TYR A 182 -6.59 -38.24 7.29
N ARG A 183 -7.41 -37.48 8.01
CA ARG A 183 -8.70 -37.05 7.51
C ARG A 183 -8.42 -35.98 6.47
N MET A 184 -8.44 -36.35 5.20
CA MET A 184 -8.30 -35.43 4.06
C MET A 184 -9.13 -34.14 4.20
N PRO A 185 -10.35 -34.14 4.81
CA PRO A 185 -11.08 -32.90 5.07
C PRO A 185 -10.33 -31.88 5.94
N ASP A 186 -9.56 -32.32 6.94
CA ASP A 186 -8.82 -31.42 7.83
C ASP A 186 -7.65 -30.74 7.08
N MET A 187 -7.02 -31.46 6.14
CA MET A 187 -5.99 -30.88 5.27
C MET A 187 -6.56 -29.81 4.34
N ILE A 188 -7.77 -30.02 3.81
CA ILE A 188 -8.44 -29.05 2.95
C ILE A 188 -8.82 -27.79 3.76
N ALA A 189 -9.31 -27.96 4.99
CA ALA A 189 -9.64 -26.83 5.86
C ALA A 189 -8.40 -25.98 6.19
N VAL A 190 -7.30 -26.61 6.57
CA VAL A 190 -6.03 -25.91 6.86
C VAL A 190 -5.49 -25.20 5.61
N ALA A 191 -5.45 -25.87 4.46
CA ALA A 191 -5.03 -25.25 3.21
C ALA A 191 -5.92 -24.04 2.85
N ALA A 192 -7.24 -24.15 2.99
CA ALA A 192 -8.17 -23.05 2.73
C ALA A 192 -7.92 -21.85 3.66
N THR A 193 -7.66 -22.08 4.95
CA THR A 193 -7.31 -20.99 5.88
C THR A 193 -6.00 -20.31 5.52
N ILE A 194 -5.00 -21.07 5.07
CA ILE A 194 -3.71 -20.52 4.63
C ILE A 194 -3.89 -19.68 3.36
N PHE A 195 -4.63 -20.18 2.36
CA PHE A 195 -4.90 -19.41 1.15
C PHE A 195 -5.68 -18.12 1.41
N LEU A 196 -6.65 -18.17 2.34
CA LEU A 196 -7.41 -17.00 2.74
C LEU A 196 -6.51 -15.98 3.47
N ALA A 197 -5.63 -16.45 4.36
CA ALA A 197 -4.67 -15.59 5.04
C ALA A 197 -3.70 -14.93 4.05
N ILE A 198 -3.10 -15.70 3.14
CA ILE A 198 -2.17 -15.17 2.12
C ILE A 198 -2.87 -14.15 1.21
N GLY A 199 -4.11 -14.44 0.79
CA GLY A 199 -4.88 -13.55 -0.07
C GLY A 199 -5.18 -12.18 0.56
N ILE A 200 -5.30 -12.10 1.88
CA ILE A 200 -5.55 -10.84 2.60
C ILE A 200 -4.24 -10.12 2.95
N ILE A 201 -3.21 -10.85 3.35
CA ILE A 201 -1.94 -10.25 3.81
C ILE A 201 -1.20 -9.59 2.65
N TRP A 202 -1.21 -10.20 1.46
CA TRP A 202 -0.48 -9.71 0.29
C TRP A 202 -0.83 -8.25 -0.11
N PRO A 203 -2.11 -7.88 -0.35
CA PRO A 203 -2.46 -6.52 -0.73
C PRO A 203 -2.16 -5.48 0.37
N VAL A 204 -2.22 -5.88 1.65
CA VAL A 204 -1.86 -5.00 2.76
C VAL A 204 -0.35 -4.74 2.76
N ALA A 205 0.47 -5.78 2.60
CA ALA A 205 1.92 -5.65 2.55
C ALA A 205 2.38 -4.76 1.37
N SER A 206 1.78 -4.93 0.19
CA SER A 206 2.12 -4.10 -0.98
C SER A 206 1.70 -2.63 -0.80
N MET A 207 0.58 -2.37 -0.13
CA MET A 207 0.15 -1.02 0.23
C MET A 207 1.11 -0.35 1.23
N VAL A 208 1.50 -1.07 2.28
CA VAL A 208 2.47 -0.58 3.29
C VAL A 208 3.80 -0.25 2.63
N ARG A 209 4.30 -1.14 1.76
CA ARG A 209 5.54 -0.90 0.99
C ARG A 209 5.43 0.34 0.10
N SER A 210 4.33 0.47 -0.63
CA SER A 210 4.09 1.62 -1.53
C SER A 210 4.04 2.94 -0.74
N MET A 211 3.37 2.94 0.42
CA MET A 211 3.33 4.10 1.32
C MET A 211 4.71 4.44 1.89
N SER A 212 5.50 3.42 2.27
CA SER A 212 6.87 3.59 2.76
C SER A 212 7.77 4.23 1.69
N LEU A 213 7.76 3.70 0.46
CA LEU A 213 8.54 4.25 -0.66
C LEU A 213 8.13 5.69 -0.99
N LYS A 214 6.82 5.97 -0.98
CA LYS A 214 6.29 7.32 -1.16
C LYS A 214 6.84 8.26 -0.08
N ASN A 215 6.72 7.89 1.19
CA ASN A 215 7.16 8.72 2.32
C ASN A 215 8.68 8.95 2.32
N GLN A 216 9.49 7.91 2.06
CA GLN A 216 10.95 8.06 1.98
C GLN A 216 11.35 9.00 0.84
N SER A 217 10.71 8.89 -0.33
CA SER A 217 10.95 9.81 -1.44
C SER A 217 10.54 11.24 -1.09
N GLN A 218 9.45 11.46 -0.36
CA GLN A 218 9.08 12.80 0.10
C GLN A 218 10.11 13.34 1.07
N GLN A 219 10.57 12.55 2.03
CA GLN A 219 11.58 12.98 2.99
C GLN A 219 12.88 13.37 2.29
N ARG A 220 13.38 12.55 1.36
CA ARG A 220 14.59 12.87 0.60
C ARG A 220 14.43 14.13 -0.26
N LEU A 221 13.27 14.34 -0.88
CA LEU A 221 12.97 15.60 -1.59
C LEU A 221 13.01 16.81 -0.66
N ARG A 222 12.49 16.73 0.57
CA ARG A 222 12.60 17.83 1.56
C ARG A 222 14.05 18.14 1.88
N MET A 223 14.86 17.12 2.14
CA MET A 223 16.28 17.29 2.44
C MET A 223 17.05 17.88 1.26
N ALA A 224 16.75 17.42 0.04
CA ALA A 224 17.31 17.98 -1.18
C ALA A 224 16.93 19.45 -1.38
N HIS A 225 15.66 19.79 -1.14
CA HIS A 225 15.18 21.17 -1.26
C HIS A 225 15.78 22.09 -0.21
N ALA A 226 15.91 21.65 1.04
CA ALA A 226 16.64 22.40 2.06
C ALA A 226 18.06 22.73 1.60
N GLY A 227 18.79 21.72 1.07
CA GLY A 227 20.13 21.94 0.50
C GLY A 227 20.15 22.90 -0.70
N ILE A 228 19.11 22.90 -1.56
CA ILE A 228 18.97 23.87 -2.65
C ILE A 228 18.80 25.29 -2.11
N ILE A 229 17.97 25.48 -1.07
CA ILE A 229 17.74 26.79 -0.46
C ILE A 229 18.99 27.30 0.26
N ASP A 230 19.68 26.43 1.00
CA ASP A 230 20.94 26.78 1.66
C ASP A 230 22.02 27.17 0.64
N TYR A 231 22.15 26.39 -0.45
CA TYR A 231 23.03 26.74 -1.56
C TYR A 231 22.66 28.10 -2.16
N ALA A 232 21.38 28.34 -2.43
CA ALA A 232 20.91 29.59 -3.01
C ALA A 232 21.18 30.79 -2.09
N ASN A 233 21.06 30.62 -0.77
CA ASN A 233 21.39 31.68 0.20
C ASN A 233 22.87 32.08 0.13
N ASP A 234 23.75 31.13 -0.12
CA ASP A 234 25.20 31.37 -0.21
C ASP A 234 25.68 31.79 -1.62
N HIS A 235 24.85 31.56 -2.65
CA HIS A 235 25.21 31.78 -4.06
C HIS A 235 24.28 32.79 -4.76
N ASP A 236 24.05 33.95 -4.15
CA ASP A 236 23.28 35.06 -4.75
C ASP A 236 21.88 34.66 -5.26
N SER A 237 21.19 33.80 -4.52
CA SER A 237 19.89 33.21 -4.88
C SER A 237 19.90 32.29 -6.11
N LEU A 238 21.06 31.89 -6.63
CA LEU A 238 21.15 30.99 -7.77
C LEU A 238 20.79 29.55 -7.39
N ILE A 239 20.10 28.85 -8.29
CA ILE A 239 19.88 27.42 -8.14
C ILE A 239 21.16 26.64 -8.50
N PRO A 240 21.36 25.43 -7.94
CA PRO A 240 22.50 24.59 -8.27
C PRO A 240 22.55 24.26 -9.77
N MET A 241 23.69 24.54 -10.39
CA MET A 241 23.95 24.26 -11.80
C MET A 241 25.42 23.88 -11.93
N THR A 242 25.74 22.89 -12.77
CA THR A 242 27.15 22.57 -13.03
C THR A 242 27.77 23.62 -13.96
N ASN A 243 29.08 23.78 -13.88
CA ASN A 243 29.83 24.64 -14.80
C ASN A 243 29.90 24.06 -16.24
N ASP A 244 29.42 22.83 -16.46
CA ASP A 244 29.43 22.15 -17.77
C ASP A 244 28.27 22.59 -18.67
N LEU A 245 27.69 23.77 -18.39
CA LEU A 245 26.58 24.34 -19.15
C LEU A 245 26.91 24.60 -20.63
N GLN A 246 28.18 24.63 -20.98
CA GLN A 246 28.62 24.72 -22.37
C GLN A 246 28.22 23.46 -23.16
N GLN A 247 28.10 22.30 -22.52
CA GLN A 247 27.43 21.13 -23.09
C GLN A 247 25.91 21.35 -23.14
N ALA A 248 25.27 21.80 -22.06
CA ALA A 248 23.81 21.95 -21.97
C ALA A 248 23.20 22.94 -23.00
N ILE A 249 23.95 23.96 -23.43
CA ILE A 249 23.49 24.97 -24.41
C ILE A 249 23.69 24.51 -25.86
N GLY A 250 24.60 23.57 -26.11
CA GLY A 250 24.90 23.03 -27.44
C GLY A 250 24.38 21.61 -27.70
N SER A 251 24.07 20.86 -26.65
CA SER A 251 23.51 19.50 -26.71
C SER A 251 21.97 19.55 -26.74
N SER A 252 21.34 18.59 -27.41
CA SER A 252 19.91 18.39 -27.23
C SER A 252 19.63 18.04 -25.76
N TRP A 253 18.51 18.52 -25.24
CA TRP A 253 18.14 18.40 -23.82
C TRP A 253 18.11 16.95 -23.31
N ASN A 254 17.99 16.00 -24.22
CA ASN A 254 17.96 14.56 -23.95
C ASN A 254 19.37 13.93 -23.86
N GLN A 255 20.42 14.67 -24.22
CA GLN A 255 21.82 14.22 -24.19
C GLN A 255 22.53 14.65 -22.90
N TYR A 256 22.02 15.68 -22.23
CA TYR A 256 22.56 16.17 -20.96
C TYR A 256 21.88 15.48 -19.77
N LYS A 257 22.67 15.04 -18.78
CA LYS A 257 22.17 14.47 -17.54
C LYS A 257 21.80 15.58 -16.56
N HIS A 258 20.55 16.03 -16.54
CA HIS A 258 20.13 17.21 -15.78
C HIS A 258 20.27 17.08 -14.27
N SER A 259 20.23 15.85 -13.73
CA SER A 259 20.47 15.56 -12.31
C SER A 259 21.93 15.76 -11.90
N SER A 260 22.86 16.01 -12.83
CA SER A 260 24.22 16.47 -12.49
C SER A 260 24.22 17.91 -11.97
N ASN A 261 23.22 18.74 -12.32
CA ASN A 261 23.11 20.11 -11.79
C ASN A 261 22.99 20.16 -10.27
N LEU A 262 22.70 19.02 -9.62
CA LEU A 262 22.68 18.87 -8.17
C LEU A 262 24.04 18.50 -7.55
N ASP A 263 25.05 18.19 -8.36
CA ASP A 263 26.41 17.85 -7.89
C ASP A 263 27.06 18.96 -7.04
N PRO A 264 26.89 20.27 -7.35
CA PRO A 264 27.39 21.34 -6.48
C PRO A 264 26.89 21.25 -5.03
N LEU A 265 25.70 20.68 -4.79
CA LEU A 265 25.17 20.47 -3.44
C LEU A 265 25.97 19.42 -2.67
N ILE A 266 26.45 18.39 -3.36
CA ILE A 266 27.29 17.33 -2.76
C ILE A 266 28.70 17.87 -2.55
N GLU A 267 29.27 18.48 -3.59
CA GLU A 267 30.64 18.98 -3.60
C GLU A 267 30.87 20.06 -2.54
N SER A 268 29.86 20.90 -2.29
CA SER A 268 29.91 21.96 -1.29
C SER A 268 29.25 21.58 0.04
N ASN A 269 28.91 20.30 0.23
CA ASN A 269 28.37 19.75 1.48
C ASN A 269 27.05 20.39 1.96
N TYR A 270 26.19 20.82 1.04
CA TYR A 270 24.80 21.24 1.33
C TYR A 270 23.84 20.05 1.39
N CYS A 271 24.15 18.95 0.72
CA CYS A 271 23.27 17.78 0.68
C CYS A 271 24.05 16.48 0.47
N GLU A 272 23.69 15.43 1.20
CA GLU A 272 24.24 14.09 0.98
C GLU A 272 23.69 13.47 -0.31
N LEU A 273 24.52 12.70 -1.02
CA LEU A 273 24.11 11.99 -2.23
C LEU A 273 22.85 11.14 -2.02
N ALA A 274 22.71 10.49 -0.86
CA ALA A 274 21.54 9.67 -0.53
C ALA A 274 20.23 10.47 -0.63
N ASN A 275 20.23 11.75 -0.25
CA ASN A 275 19.06 12.63 -0.30
C ASN A 275 18.71 13.11 -1.71
N LEU A 276 19.64 12.99 -2.67
CA LEU A 276 19.41 13.30 -4.07
C LEU A 276 18.95 12.09 -4.90
N THR A 277 18.82 10.92 -4.26
CA THR A 277 18.46 9.66 -4.91
C THR A 277 17.04 9.21 -4.58
N CYS A 278 16.33 8.72 -5.59
CA CYS A 278 14.98 8.22 -5.47
C CYS A 278 14.99 6.77 -4.92
N PRO A 279 14.39 6.50 -3.74
CA PRO A 279 14.43 5.17 -3.10
C PRO A 279 13.78 4.06 -3.93
N GLY A 280 12.74 4.40 -4.69
CA GLY A 280 12.01 3.43 -5.51
C GLY A 280 12.67 3.09 -6.85
N CYS A 281 13.86 3.63 -7.14
CA CYS A 281 14.58 3.32 -8.36
C CYS A 281 15.52 2.12 -8.18
N PRO A 282 15.56 1.17 -9.14
CA PRO A 282 16.68 0.26 -9.26
C PRO A 282 17.99 1.06 -9.32
N GLN A 283 19.02 0.64 -8.60
CA GLN A 283 20.36 1.26 -8.60
C GLN A 283 20.45 2.69 -8.01
N GLY A 284 19.43 3.15 -7.26
CA GLY A 284 19.53 4.42 -6.52
C GLY A 284 19.69 5.64 -7.43
N HIS A 285 19.01 5.66 -8.57
CA HIS A 285 19.06 6.79 -9.49
C HIS A 285 18.60 8.11 -8.85
N ARG A 286 19.18 9.23 -9.31
CA ARG A 286 18.86 10.57 -8.82
C ARG A 286 17.43 11.00 -9.17
N PHE A 287 16.91 11.95 -8.40
CA PHE A 287 15.69 12.68 -8.75
C PHE A 287 15.84 13.40 -10.09
N SER A 288 14.72 13.65 -10.75
CA SER A 288 14.70 14.53 -11.92
C SER A 288 14.68 15.98 -11.47
N TYR A 289 15.43 16.81 -12.18
CA TYR A 289 15.66 18.21 -11.86
C TYR A 289 15.09 19.09 -12.96
N ARG A 290 14.63 20.28 -12.58
CA ARG A 290 14.14 21.29 -13.51
C ARG A 290 15.23 21.63 -14.54
N VAL A 291 14.84 21.67 -15.80
CA VAL A 291 15.68 22.19 -16.87
C VAL A 291 15.64 23.73 -16.81
N PRO A 292 16.76 24.42 -16.57
CA PRO A 292 16.75 25.87 -16.41
C PRO A 292 16.51 26.58 -17.75
N LEU A 293 15.82 27.74 -17.71
CA LEU A 293 15.53 28.57 -18.89
C LEU A 293 16.78 29.30 -19.45
N GLY A 294 17.92 29.26 -18.76
CA GLY A 294 19.14 29.95 -19.19
C GLY A 294 20.38 29.57 -18.37
N LEU A 295 21.47 30.33 -18.57
CA LEU A 295 22.78 30.09 -17.95
C LEU A 295 22.78 30.20 -16.41
N GLN A 296 21.86 30.98 -15.87
CA GLN A 296 21.72 31.25 -14.46
C GLN A 296 20.24 31.49 -14.17
N GLU A 297 19.68 30.67 -13.29
CA GLU A 297 18.32 30.82 -12.80
C GLU A 297 18.36 31.07 -11.29
N SER A 298 17.50 31.98 -10.82
CA SER A 298 17.47 32.41 -9.42
C SER A 298 16.16 31.96 -8.80
N VAL A 299 16.22 31.44 -7.57
CA VAL A 299 15.01 31.04 -6.81
C VAL A 299 14.03 32.20 -6.66
N THR A 300 14.53 33.45 -6.60
CA THR A 300 13.70 34.66 -6.48
C THR A 300 12.96 35.03 -7.76
N ARG A 301 13.36 34.47 -8.91
CA ARG A 301 12.67 34.67 -10.20
C ARG A 301 11.67 33.57 -10.51
N LEU A 302 11.72 32.47 -9.76
CA LEU A 302 10.77 31.38 -9.87
C LEU A 302 9.49 31.70 -9.11
N ARG A 303 8.38 31.14 -9.57
CA ARG A 303 7.11 31.26 -8.85
C ARG A 303 7.07 30.23 -7.72
N PRO A 304 6.37 30.49 -6.61
CA PRO A 304 6.25 29.53 -5.51
C PRO A 304 5.76 28.14 -5.93
N ASP A 305 4.91 28.07 -6.96
CA ASP A 305 4.31 26.85 -7.51
C ASP A 305 5.21 26.11 -8.54
N THR A 306 6.42 26.63 -8.83
CA THR A 306 7.33 26.01 -9.78
C THR A 306 7.91 24.71 -9.21
N ILE A 307 7.77 23.60 -9.93
CA ILE A 307 8.37 22.32 -9.56
C ILE A 307 9.89 22.37 -9.85
N ILE A 308 10.69 22.04 -8.84
CA ILE A 308 12.16 22.01 -8.94
C ILE A 308 12.74 20.60 -8.98
N LEU A 309 12.16 19.67 -8.22
CA LEU A 309 12.56 18.26 -8.19
C LEU A 309 11.33 17.36 -8.25
N ALA A 310 11.51 16.18 -8.81
CA ALA A 310 10.51 15.13 -8.84
C ALA A 310 11.13 13.74 -8.80
N SER A 311 10.31 12.71 -8.54
CA SER A 311 10.66 11.30 -8.79
C SER A 311 11.31 11.14 -10.17
N ARG A 312 12.11 10.08 -10.35
CA ARG A 312 12.83 9.86 -11.61
C ARG A 312 11.87 9.88 -12.80
N SER A 313 12.17 10.73 -13.78
CA SER A 313 11.41 10.84 -15.02
C SER A 313 11.36 9.47 -15.73
N PRO A 314 10.20 9.06 -16.28
CA PRO A 314 10.12 7.89 -17.14
C PRO A 314 11.00 8.02 -18.40
N MET A 315 11.43 9.24 -18.76
CA MET A 315 12.32 9.52 -19.90
C MET A 315 13.79 9.20 -19.66
N ALA A 316 14.19 8.98 -18.41
CA ALA A 316 15.61 8.84 -18.06
C ALA A 316 16.26 7.53 -18.57
N ALA A 317 15.52 6.44 -18.74
CA ALA A 317 16.07 5.16 -19.21
C ALA A 317 16.17 5.06 -20.75
N PRO A 318 15.15 5.46 -21.53
CA PRO A 318 15.22 5.40 -22.99
C PRO A 318 16.22 6.36 -23.62
N MET A 319 16.43 7.55 -23.02
CA MET A 319 17.24 8.63 -23.60
C MET A 319 18.74 8.35 -23.66
N HIS A 320 19.26 7.50 -22.77
CA HIS A 320 20.69 7.16 -22.73
C HIS A 320 21.02 5.83 -23.41
N SER A 321 20.04 5.17 -24.04
CA SER A 321 20.25 3.94 -24.80
C SER A 321 20.25 4.23 -26.29
N GLU A 322 21.12 3.57 -27.07
CA GLU A 322 21.11 3.61 -28.55
C GLU A 322 19.77 3.10 -29.16
N SER A 323 18.84 2.61 -28.32
CA SER A 323 17.49 2.15 -28.67
C SER A 323 16.41 3.20 -28.41
N ALA A 324 16.76 4.49 -28.37
CA ALA A 324 15.84 5.64 -28.19
C ALA A 324 14.68 5.69 -29.21
N THR A 325 14.65 4.80 -30.20
CA THR A 325 13.67 4.75 -31.29
C THR A 325 12.30 4.15 -30.92
N ILE A 326 12.10 3.57 -29.72
CA ILE A 326 10.86 2.83 -29.42
C ILE A 326 10.07 3.37 -28.20
N PHE A 327 10.64 4.25 -27.37
CA PHE A 327 9.89 4.78 -26.21
C PHE A 327 9.29 6.16 -26.50
N GLN A 328 8.07 6.17 -27.02
CA GLN A 328 7.20 7.34 -26.93
C GLN A 328 6.41 7.22 -25.62
N PRO A 329 6.73 7.98 -24.55
CA PRO A 329 5.81 8.03 -23.42
C PRO A 329 4.47 8.56 -23.94
N VAL A 330 3.39 7.87 -23.57
CA VAL A 330 2.09 8.50 -23.61
C VAL A 330 2.16 9.70 -22.67
N GLY A 331 1.60 10.85 -23.05
CA GLY A 331 1.65 12.10 -22.28
C GLY A 331 1.05 12.04 -20.86
N SER A 332 0.64 10.87 -20.39
CA SER A 332 0.17 10.57 -19.03
C SER A 332 1.09 9.60 -18.26
N THR A 333 2.27 9.25 -18.81
CA THR A 333 3.17 8.28 -18.19
C THR A 333 3.78 8.84 -16.91
N ASN A 334 3.48 8.20 -15.78
CA ASN A 334 4.05 8.55 -14.47
C ASN A 334 5.47 7.99 -14.28
N SER A 335 6.11 8.41 -13.18
CA SER A 335 7.39 7.86 -12.76
C SER A 335 7.30 6.35 -12.48
N ARG A 336 8.28 5.59 -13.00
CA ARG A 336 8.42 4.15 -12.71
C ARG A 336 8.91 3.86 -11.30
N SER A 337 9.41 4.86 -10.57
CA SER A 337 9.91 4.70 -9.20
C SER A 337 8.85 4.23 -8.21
N HIS A 338 7.58 4.42 -8.54
CA HIS A 338 6.45 4.02 -7.70
C HIS A 338 5.48 3.10 -8.48
N GLY A 339 6.02 2.23 -9.33
CA GLY A 339 5.22 1.29 -10.13
C GLY A 339 4.33 1.93 -11.20
N GLY A 340 4.55 3.20 -11.54
CA GLY A 340 3.69 3.94 -12.47
C GLY A 340 2.43 4.54 -11.84
N ASN A 341 2.24 4.42 -10.53
CA ASN A 341 1.06 4.94 -9.83
C ASN A 341 1.10 6.45 -9.57
N GLY A 342 2.24 7.10 -9.81
CA GLY A 342 2.42 8.53 -9.59
C GLY A 342 3.86 8.92 -9.28
N GLN A 343 4.03 10.17 -8.87
CA GLN A 343 5.33 10.75 -8.51
C GLN A 343 5.19 11.72 -7.35
N ASN A 344 6.26 11.79 -6.54
CA ASN A 344 6.42 12.93 -5.66
C ASN A 344 7.07 14.07 -6.45
N VAL A 345 6.58 15.27 -6.22
CA VAL A 345 7.16 16.52 -6.71
C VAL A 345 7.35 17.45 -5.53
N ILE A 346 8.35 18.32 -5.62
CA ILE A 346 8.55 19.42 -4.68
C ILE A 346 8.64 20.74 -5.45
N MET A 347 7.89 21.70 -4.97
CA MET A 347 7.85 23.07 -5.50
C MET A 347 8.92 23.92 -4.83
N ILE A 348 9.25 25.08 -5.42
CA ILE A 348 10.32 25.94 -4.91
C ILE A 348 10.02 26.50 -3.52
N ASP A 349 8.74 26.63 -3.16
CA ASP A 349 8.29 27.02 -1.82
C ASP A 349 8.44 25.90 -0.77
N GLY A 350 8.86 24.71 -1.18
CA GLY A 350 9.06 23.53 -0.34
C GLY A 350 7.82 22.66 -0.17
N ALA A 351 6.69 23.02 -0.76
CA ALA A 351 5.52 22.16 -0.74
C ALA A 351 5.75 20.89 -1.56
N ILE A 352 5.48 19.75 -0.93
CA ILE A 352 5.57 18.43 -1.55
C ILE A 352 4.18 17.94 -1.89
N LEU A 353 4.02 17.47 -3.12
CA LEU A 353 2.78 16.90 -3.62
C LEU A 353 3.03 15.51 -4.18
N TRP A 354 2.06 14.63 -3.96
CA TRP A 354 1.93 13.42 -4.75
C TRP A 354 1.05 13.73 -5.95
N MET A 355 1.57 13.52 -7.16
CA MET A 355 0.80 13.63 -8.40
C MET A 355 0.57 12.22 -8.96
N ASP A 356 -0.70 11.88 -9.18
CA ASP A 356 -1.17 10.65 -9.84
C ASP A 356 -1.16 10.77 -11.38
N THR A 357 -0.90 11.96 -11.90
CA THR A 357 -0.70 12.28 -13.32
C THR A 357 0.55 13.17 -13.47
N PRO A 358 1.32 13.08 -14.58
CA PRO A 358 2.42 14.01 -14.83
C PRO A 358 1.94 15.39 -15.28
N ILE A 359 0.62 15.58 -15.40
CA ILE A 359 0.01 16.81 -15.90
C ILE A 359 -0.28 17.74 -14.73
N MET A 360 0.31 18.93 -14.76
CA MET A 360 -0.02 20.02 -13.85
C MET A 360 -1.14 20.87 -14.44
N GLY A 361 -2.20 21.08 -13.64
CA GLY A 361 -3.41 21.81 -14.02
C GLY A 361 -3.19 23.32 -14.21
N THR A 362 -4.10 23.94 -14.96
CA THR A 362 -3.92 25.28 -15.53
C THR A 362 -4.72 26.37 -14.85
N ARG A 363 -4.13 27.57 -14.84
CA ARG A 363 -4.90 28.77 -15.13
C ARG A 363 -4.73 29.04 -16.64
N GLU A 364 -5.82 29.18 -17.38
CA GLU A 364 -5.86 29.45 -18.85
C GLU A 364 -5.77 28.22 -19.80
N GLY A 365 -6.11 27.00 -19.36
CA GLY A 365 -6.37 25.86 -20.26
C GLY A 365 -5.16 25.12 -20.86
N HIS A 366 -3.92 25.53 -20.57
CA HIS A 366 -2.67 24.93 -21.08
C HIS A 366 -2.05 23.81 -20.22
N GLN A 367 -2.53 22.56 -20.35
CA GLN A 367 -2.00 21.45 -19.54
C GLN A 367 -0.49 21.30 -19.71
N ASP A 368 0.25 21.37 -18.61
CA ASP A 368 1.70 21.29 -18.62
C ASP A 368 2.14 19.90 -18.13
N ASN A 369 2.99 19.21 -18.90
CA ASN A 369 3.47 17.89 -18.55
C ASN A 369 4.90 17.99 -18.05
N ILE A 370 5.12 17.59 -16.81
CA ILE A 370 6.41 17.74 -16.13
C ILE A 370 7.57 16.98 -16.80
N TRP A 371 7.29 16.00 -17.67
CA TRP A 371 8.26 15.17 -18.38
C TRP A 371 8.42 15.52 -19.86
N LEU A 372 7.62 16.44 -20.39
CA LEU A 372 7.62 16.78 -21.81
C LEU A 372 7.82 18.29 -21.98
N PRO A 373 8.62 18.74 -22.96
CA PRO A 373 8.70 20.16 -23.24
C PRO A 373 7.35 20.66 -23.80
N PRO A 374 7.03 21.97 -23.65
CA PRO A 374 5.71 22.55 -23.93
C PRO A 374 5.13 22.28 -25.33
N ASP A 375 5.99 22.00 -26.32
CA ASP A 375 5.58 21.76 -27.71
C ASP A 375 5.59 20.28 -28.13
N ALA A 376 5.91 19.33 -27.24
CA ALA A 376 6.06 17.92 -27.59
C ALA A 376 4.74 17.18 -27.90
N GLY A 377 3.68 17.91 -28.29
CA GLY A 377 2.41 17.34 -28.72
C GLY A 377 2.62 16.27 -29.80
N ASN A 378 2.09 15.07 -29.54
CA ASN A 378 2.14 13.89 -30.43
C ASN A 378 3.52 13.25 -30.68
N GLY A 379 4.41 13.25 -29.70
CA GLY A 379 5.54 12.29 -29.69
C GLY A 379 6.76 12.70 -30.51
N THR A 380 6.82 13.94 -30.97
CA THR A 380 8.05 14.57 -31.51
C THR A 380 8.69 15.46 -30.44
N LEU A 381 9.87 15.05 -29.97
CA LEU A 381 10.68 15.83 -29.05
C LEU A 381 11.36 16.97 -29.83
N PRO A 382 11.19 18.25 -29.45
CA PRO A 382 11.81 19.37 -30.15
C PRO A 382 13.34 19.32 -30.04
N ASP A 383 14.02 19.63 -31.13
CA ASP A 383 15.42 19.26 -31.32
C ASP A 383 16.41 20.13 -30.55
N THR A 384 16.12 21.41 -30.26
CA THR A 384 16.91 22.28 -29.38
C THR A 384 16.31 23.71 -29.43
N VAL A 385 16.57 24.52 -28.41
CA VAL A 385 16.36 26.00 -28.36
C VAL A 385 15.00 26.53 -27.82
N GLY A 386 14.10 25.70 -27.30
CA GLY A 386 12.85 26.22 -26.71
C GLY A 386 12.17 25.32 -25.68
N LEU A 387 12.92 24.80 -24.72
CA LEU A 387 12.43 23.80 -23.75
C LEU A 387 11.48 24.39 -22.70
N GLN A 388 11.63 25.68 -22.41
CA GLN A 388 10.69 26.44 -21.62
C GLN A 388 10.46 27.75 -22.38
N LYS A 389 9.21 28.06 -22.66
CA LYS A 389 8.77 29.29 -23.33
C LYS A 389 8.20 30.28 -22.32
N HIS A 390 7.73 29.78 -21.19
CA HIS A 390 7.13 30.56 -20.13
C HIS A 390 7.72 30.18 -18.77
N GLN A 391 7.81 31.13 -17.84
CA GLN A 391 8.17 30.87 -16.42
C GLN A 391 7.21 29.91 -15.70
N ARG A 392 6.11 29.53 -16.36
CA ARG A 392 5.10 28.59 -15.84
C ARG A 392 5.36 27.16 -16.31
N ASP A 393 6.26 26.96 -17.28
CA ASP A 393 6.55 25.65 -17.82
C ASP A 393 7.38 24.88 -16.78
N ASN A 394 6.90 23.70 -16.43
CA ASN A 394 7.55 22.76 -15.55
C ASN A 394 8.07 21.66 -16.44
N PHE A 395 9.36 21.72 -16.74
CA PHE A 395 10.00 20.66 -17.50
C PHE A 395 11.17 20.12 -16.68
N LEU A 396 11.09 18.83 -16.35
CA LEU A 396 12.04 18.11 -15.52
C LEU A 396 12.65 16.95 -16.30
N ALA A 397 13.96 16.84 -16.22
CA ALA A 397 14.74 15.79 -16.85
C ALA A 397 15.73 15.18 -15.84
N ASN A 398 16.27 13.99 -16.15
CA ASN A 398 17.25 13.33 -15.28
C ASN A 398 18.67 13.55 -15.77
#